data_AF-A0A7S0MRF4-F1
#
_entry.id   AF-A0A7S0MRF4-F1
#
_cell.length_a   1.000
_cell.length_b   1.000
_cell.length_c   1.000
_cell.angle_alpha   90.00
_cell.angle_beta   90.00
_cell.angle_gamma   90.00
#
_symmetry.space_group_name_H-M   'P 1'
#
loop_
_entity.id
_entity.type
_entity.pdbx_description
1 polymer ?
#
loop_
_entity_poly.entity_id
_entity_poly.type
_entity_poly.pdbx_seq_one_letter_code
_entity_poly.pdbx_strand_id
1 'polypeptide(L)'
;QNEGGYANGAMQDARFLDLSDVAVDRNGNVLVADSGNCCIRKVAARLTPPAFFSQLLTPPMHKSSLLADDLQKGLESADFHDVTFVVDSERIPAHRFLL
;
A
#
# COMPACT_ATOMS: atom_id res chain seq x y z
N GLN A 1 23.41 -21.72 15.50
CA GLN A 1 21.97 -21.48 15.73
C GLN A 1 21.73 -20.03 15.31
N ASN A 2 20.82 -19.78 14.38
CA ASN A 2 20.46 -18.41 14.03
C ASN A 2 19.48 -17.94 15.11
N GLU A 3 19.98 -17.20 16.10
CA GLU A 3 19.13 -16.65 17.15
C GLU A 3 18.19 -15.63 16.52
N GLY A 4 16.95 -16.06 16.26
CA GLY A 4 15.87 -15.15 15.90
C GLY A 4 15.66 -14.13 17.02
N GLY A 5 15.14 -12.96 16.68
CA GLY A 5 14.91 -11.90 17.66
C GLY A 5 14.53 -10.58 17.01
N TYR A 6 14.49 -9.53 17.82
CA TYR A 6 14.06 -8.20 17.38
C TYR A 6 15.20 -7.19 17.50
N ALA A 7 15.83 -6.86 16.38
CA ALA A 7 16.85 -5.81 16.29
C ALA A 7 16.81 -5.13 14.92
N ASN A 8 16.80 -3.80 14.91
CA ASN A 8 17.01 -2.98 13.72
C ASN A 8 18.50 -2.70 13.53
N GLY A 9 18.93 -2.46 12.30
CA GLY A 9 20.32 -2.11 12.01
C GLY A 9 20.70 -2.43 10.57
N ALA A 10 22.00 -2.42 10.30
CA ALA A 10 22.53 -2.94 9.05
C ALA A 10 22.24 -4.44 8.91
N MET A 11 22.42 -4.99 7.71
CA MET A 11 22.09 -6.39 7.41
C MET A 11 22.70 -7.40 8.39
N GLN A 12 23.91 -7.13 8.90
CA GLN A 12 24.60 -8.03 9.85
C GLN A 12 24.04 -7.93 11.28
N ASP A 13 23.45 -6.79 11.65
CA ASP A 13 22.95 -6.50 13.00
C ASP A 13 21.45 -6.74 13.13
N ALA A 14 20.71 -6.66 12.02
CA ALA A 14 19.28 -6.88 12.00
C ALA A 14 18.95 -8.32 12.43
N ARG A 15 17.87 -8.45 13.19
CA ARG A 15 17.30 -9.74 13.61
C ARG A 15 15.82 -9.78 13.28
N PHE A 16 15.35 -10.96 12.94
CA PHE A 16 13.98 -11.29 12.58
C PHE A 16 13.56 -12.57 13.31
N LEU A 17 12.26 -12.80 13.42
CA LEU A 17 11.67 -13.97 14.07
C LEU A 17 10.40 -14.41 13.32
N ASP A 18 10.38 -15.65 12.83
CA ASP A 18 9.26 -16.25 12.09
C ASP A 18 8.66 -15.34 11.01
N LEU A 19 9.47 -15.03 9.99
CA LEU A 19 9.02 -14.27 8.83
C LEU A 19 7.93 -15.04 8.06
N SER A 20 6.82 -14.39 7.75
CA SER A 20 5.70 -15.03 7.05
C SER A 20 5.51 -14.54 5.62
N ASP A 21 5.84 -13.29 5.30
CA ASP A 21 5.59 -12.71 3.98
C ASP A 21 6.45 -11.46 3.68
N VAL A 22 6.44 -11.04 2.41
CA VAL A 22 7.20 -9.90 1.89
C VAL A 22 6.45 -9.14 0.78
N ALA A 23 6.55 -7.80 0.77
CA ALA A 23 6.01 -6.93 -0.29
C ALA A 23 7.00 -5.80 -0.63
N VAL A 24 6.82 -5.13 -1.78
CA VAL A 24 7.66 -3.98 -2.18
C VAL A 24 6.82 -2.71 -2.23
N ASP A 25 7.27 -1.64 -1.58
CA ASP A 25 6.61 -0.33 -1.62
C ASP A 25 6.97 0.47 -2.88
N ARG A 26 6.22 1.55 -3.15
CA ARG A 26 6.42 2.41 -4.34
C ARG A 26 7.81 3.07 -4.41
N ASN A 27 8.51 3.16 -3.28
CA ASN A 27 9.85 3.71 -3.19
C ASN A 27 10.93 2.62 -3.35
N GLY A 28 10.55 1.38 -3.64
CA GLY A 28 11.46 0.26 -3.80
C GLY A 28 11.97 -0.33 -2.49
N ASN A 29 11.34 -0.02 -1.34
CA ASN A 29 11.68 -0.68 -0.08
C ASN A 29 10.95 -2.01 0.03
N VAL A 30 11.56 -2.95 0.74
CA VAL A 30 10.96 -4.24 1.01
C VAL A 30 10.28 -4.19 2.38
N LEU A 31 8.97 -4.45 2.42
CA LEU A 31 8.19 -4.65 3.64
C LEU A 31 8.19 -6.13 3.98
N VAL A 32 8.43 -6.47 5.24
CA VAL A 32 8.55 -7.85 5.72
C VAL A 32 7.58 -8.06 6.88
N ALA A 33 6.77 -9.11 6.82
CA ALA A 33 5.93 -9.53 7.95
C ALA A 33 6.77 -10.39 8.91
N ASP A 34 7.18 -9.80 10.02
CA ASP A 34 8.03 -10.39 11.06
C ASP A 34 7.13 -10.92 12.17
N SER A 35 6.39 -11.99 11.86
CA SER A 35 5.23 -12.45 12.61
C SER A 35 5.59 -12.94 14.01
N GLY A 36 6.75 -13.56 14.19
CA GLY A 36 7.22 -13.95 15.52
C GLY A 36 7.52 -12.76 16.42
N ASN A 37 7.83 -11.60 15.82
CA ASN A 37 7.98 -10.32 16.52
C ASN A 37 6.72 -9.44 16.47
N CYS A 38 5.60 -9.95 15.96
CA CYS A 38 4.32 -9.24 15.84
C CYS A 38 4.43 -7.86 15.16
N CYS A 39 5.28 -7.70 14.14
CA CYS A 39 5.48 -6.40 13.49
C CYS A 39 5.70 -6.49 11.97
N ILE A 40 5.56 -5.33 11.30
CA ILE A 40 5.97 -5.15 9.90
C ILE A 40 7.29 -4.37 9.89
N ARG A 41 8.31 -4.92 9.22
CA ARG A 41 9.65 -4.34 9.11
C ARG A 41 9.83 -3.73 7.72
N LYS A 42 10.55 -2.61 7.63
CA LYS A 42 10.92 -1.99 6.35
C LYS A 42 12.43 -2.12 6.13
N VAL A 43 12.82 -2.67 4.98
CA VAL A 43 14.19 -2.81 4.52
C VAL A 43 14.42 -1.85 3.35
N ALA A 44 15.37 -0.93 3.51
CA ALA A 44 15.72 0.07 2.51
C ALA A 44 16.53 -0.56 1.36
N ALA A 45 15.84 -1.27 0.46
CA ALA A 45 16.45 -1.93 -0.68
C ALA A 45 16.62 -1.01 -1.91
N ARG A 46 15.83 0.08 -1.99
CA ARG A 46 15.84 1.05 -3.10
C ARG A 46 15.75 0.37 -4.47
N LEU A 47 14.94 -0.67 -4.58
CA LEU A 47 14.72 -1.39 -5.84
C LEU A 47 14.09 -0.43 -6.85
N THR A 48 14.77 -0.20 -7.96
CA THR A 48 14.20 0.58 -9.06
C THR A 48 13.21 -0.31 -9.81
N PRO A 49 11.92 0.07 -9.93
CA PRO A 49 10.99 -0.69 -10.75
C PRO A 49 11.51 -0.79 -12.19
N PRO A 50 11.30 -1.92 -12.90
CA PRO A 50 11.59 -2.01 -14.32
C PRO A 50 10.89 -0.85 -15.05
N ALA A 51 11.56 -0.21 -16.02
CA ALA A 51 11.10 1.01 -16.70
C ALA A 51 9.66 0.95 -17.24
N PHE A 52 9.14 -0.26 -17.46
CA PHE A 52 7.76 -0.51 -17.87
C PHE A 52 6.70 -0.06 -16.84
N PHE A 53 7.01 -0.11 -15.54
CA PHE A 53 6.08 0.35 -14.49
C PHE A 53 6.01 1.87 -14.37
N SER A 54 7.07 2.59 -14.72
CA SER A 54 7.07 4.06 -14.72
C SER A 54 6.14 4.65 -15.78
N GLN A 55 5.98 3.98 -16.93
CA GLN A 55 5.02 4.38 -17.97
C GLN A 55 3.56 4.13 -17.56
N LEU A 56 3.29 3.15 -16.71
CA LEU A 56 1.94 2.87 -16.20
C LEU A 56 1.52 3.84 -15.08
N LEU A 57 2.49 4.48 -14.41
CA LEU A 57 2.28 5.42 -13.30
C LEU A 57 2.23 6.89 -13.74
N THR A 58 2.55 7.20 -14.99
CA THR A 58 2.15 8.44 -15.65
C THR A 58 0.92 8.17 -16.50
N PRO A 59 -0.31 8.38 -16.01
CA PRO A 59 -1.47 8.23 -16.86
C PRO A 59 -1.43 9.33 -17.93
N PRO A 60 -1.47 9.02 -19.24
CA PRO A 60 -2.15 9.91 -20.14
C PRO A 60 -3.63 9.81 -19.76
N MET A 61 -4.10 10.68 -18.86
CA MET A 61 -5.52 10.95 -18.73
C MET A 61 -6.00 11.59 -20.03
N HIS A 62 -6.23 10.78 -21.07
CA HIS A 62 -7.25 11.13 -22.03
C HIS A 62 -8.59 10.75 -21.41
N LYS A 63 -9.39 11.77 -21.13
CA LYS A 63 -10.75 11.72 -20.59
C LYS A 63 -11.69 10.95 -21.52
N SER A 64 -11.55 9.64 -21.57
CA SER A 64 -12.43 8.79 -22.39
C SER A 64 -12.50 7.39 -21.82
N SER A 65 -12.74 7.27 -20.53
CA SER A 65 -13.36 6.07 -19.97
C SER A 65 -14.69 6.52 -19.40
N LEU A 66 -15.77 6.29 -20.14
CA LEU A 66 -17.14 6.52 -19.67
C LEU A 66 -17.34 5.89 -18.27
N LEU A 67 -16.65 4.79 -17.99
CA LEU A 67 -16.62 4.15 -16.67
C LEU A 67 -16.00 5.04 -15.58
N ALA A 68 -14.93 5.79 -15.85
CA ALA A 68 -14.30 6.66 -14.86
C ALA A 68 -15.17 7.88 -14.56
N ASP A 69 -15.75 8.49 -15.60
CA ASP A 69 -16.67 9.63 -15.43
C ASP A 69 -17.97 9.20 -14.74
N ASP A 70 -18.49 8.00 -15.04
CA ASP A 70 -19.71 7.47 -14.41
C ASP A 70 -19.46 7.00 -12.97
N LEU A 71 -18.30 6.42 -12.67
CA LEU A 71 -17.89 6.12 -11.28
C LEU A 71 -17.70 7.40 -10.48
N GLN A 72 -17.11 8.45 -11.07
CA GLN A 72 -16.94 9.73 -10.40
C GLN A 72 -18.29 10.42 -10.12
N LYS A 73 -19.22 10.42 -11.09
CA LYS A 73 -20.59 10.89 -10.87
C LYS A 73 -21.34 10.08 -9.82
N GLY A 74 -21.13 8.76 -9.76
CA GLY A 74 -21.68 7.88 -8.74
C GLY A 74 -21.12 8.15 -7.34
N LEU A 75 -19.83 8.48 -7.24
CA LEU A 75 -19.17 8.90 -5.98
C LEU A 75 -19.61 10.28 -5.50
N GLU A 76 -19.99 11.18 -6.41
CA GLU A 76 -20.43 12.55 -6.07
C GLU A 76 -21.94 12.66 -5.76
N SER A 77 -22.74 11.63 -6.09
CA SER A 77 -24.17 11.59 -5.78
C SER A 77 -24.42 11.23 -4.31
N ALA A 78 -25.04 12.16 -3.57
CA ALA A 78 -25.41 11.99 -2.16
C ALA A 78 -26.46 10.90 -1.90
N ASP A 79 -27.11 10.40 -2.95
CA ASP A 79 -28.19 9.40 -2.83
C ASP A 79 -27.67 7.99 -2.52
N PHE A 80 -26.36 7.74 -2.70
CA PHE A 80 -25.78 6.40 -2.56
C PHE A 80 -24.77 6.28 -1.41
N HIS A 81 -24.39 7.38 -0.73
CA HIS A 81 -23.42 7.36 0.37
C HIS A 81 -23.96 6.62 1.60
N ASP A 82 -23.64 5.34 1.77
CA ASP A 82 -24.06 4.53 2.92
C ASP A 82 -22.99 4.39 4.01
N VAL A 83 -21.73 4.77 3.72
CA VAL A 83 -20.61 4.71 4.64
C VAL A 83 -19.85 6.04 4.64
N THR A 84 -19.30 6.45 5.79
CA THR A 84 -18.40 7.60 5.89
C THR A 84 -17.17 7.21 6.69
N PHE A 85 -15.99 7.33 6.08
CA PHE A 85 -14.73 7.20 6.77
C PHE A 85 -14.33 8.53 7.40
N VAL A 86 -13.70 8.48 8.57
CA VAL A 86 -13.12 9.67 9.21
C VAL A 86 -11.63 9.45 9.40
N VAL A 87 -10.82 10.28 8.77
CA VAL A 87 -9.35 10.22 8.83
C VAL A 87 -8.86 11.62 9.17
N ASP A 88 -8.10 11.76 10.26
CA ASP A 88 -7.53 13.05 10.71
C ASP A 88 -8.52 14.22 10.77
N SER A 89 -9.77 13.93 11.16
CA SER A 89 -10.92 14.87 11.23
C SER A 89 -11.57 15.23 9.89
N GLU A 90 -11.11 14.66 8.78
CA GLU A 90 -11.75 14.76 7.47
C GLU A 90 -12.76 13.63 7.27
N ARG A 91 -13.95 13.95 6.74
CA ARG A 91 -15.02 12.99 6.44
C ARG A 91 -15.01 12.63 4.97
N ILE A 92 -14.84 11.36 4.68
CA ILE A 92 -14.77 10.81 3.32
C ILE A 92 -15.99 9.90 3.12
N PRO A 93 -17.03 10.34 2.39
CA PRO A 93 -18.17 9.48 2.06
C PRO A 93 -17.75 8.37 1.09
N ALA A 94 -18.34 7.19 1.24
CA ALA A 94 -18.02 6.01 0.46
C ALA A 94 -19.22 5.07 0.28
N HIS A 95 -19.09 4.14 -0.66
CA HIS A 95 -20.08 3.12 -1.00
C HIS A 95 -19.59 1.74 -0.58
N ARG A 96 -20.46 0.91 0.01
CA ARG A 96 -20.14 -0.44 0.51
C ARG A 96 -19.66 -1.46 -0.53
N PHE A 97 -19.68 -1.14 -1.83
CA PHE A 97 -19.32 -2.08 -2.91
C PHE A 97 -17.83 -2.04 -3.33
N LEU A 98 -16.94 -1.62 -2.43
CA LEU A 98 -15.49 -1.78 -2.55
C LEU A 98 -14.98 -2.66 -1.40
N LEU A 99 -15.23 -3.97 -1.50
CA LEU A 99 -14.50 -5.03 -0.81
C LEU A 99 -14.16 -6.12 -1.83
#